data_AF-W7YQG9-F1
#
_entry.id   AF-W7YQG9-F1
#
_cell.length_a   1.000
_cell.length_b   1.000
_cell.length_c   1.000
_cell.angle_alpha   90.00
_cell.angle_beta   90.00
_cell.angle_gamma   90.00
#
_symmetry.space_group_name_H-M   'P 1'
#
loop_
_entity.id
_entity.type
_entity.pdbx_description
1 polymer ?
#
loop_
_entity_poly.entity_id
_entity_poly.type
_entity_poly.pdbx_seq_one_letter_code
_entity_poly.pdbx_strand_id
1 'polypeptide(L)' 'MTDKQVLKKKKPGDYVEIANLLGLSRDNVRMILKRPTAKRYNIVMNALRKVVELRESMKEQLKAEMELFQK' A
#
# COMPACT_ATOMS: atom_id res chain seq x y z
N MET A 1 -1.76 -7.15 -8.46
CA MET A 1 -2.94 -7.41 -7.57
C MET A 1 -4.15 -6.59 -8.00
N THR A 2 -5.37 -7.09 -7.76
CA THR A 2 -6.62 -6.33 -7.99
C THR A 2 -6.83 -5.27 -6.90
N ASP A 3 -7.62 -4.23 -7.19
CA ASP A 3 -7.91 -3.15 -6.23
C ASP A 3 -8.50 -3.68 -4.92
N LYS A 4 -9.41 -4.65 -5.01
CA LYS A 4 -10.02 -5.31 -3.85
C LYS A 4 -8.98 -6.01 -2.98
N GLN A 5 -7.99 -6.67 -3.59
CA GLN A 5 -6.90 -7.33 -2.86
C GLN A 5 -5.99 -6.32 -2.16
N VAL A 6 -5.62 -5.23 -2.86
CA VAL A 6 -4.79 -4.16 -2.30
C VAL A 6 -5.50 -3.52 -1.11
N LEU A 7 -6.79 -3.21 -1.23
CA LEU A 7 -7.58 -2.65 -0.14
C LEU A 7 -7.73 -3.61 1.05
N LYS A 8 -7.72 -4.94 0.84
CA LYS A 8 -7.72 -5.92 1.94
C LYS A 8 -6.37 -5.99 2.65
N LYS A 9 -5.27 -5.87 1.91
CA LYS A 9 -3.90 -5.98 2.42
C LYS A 9 -3.35 -4.68 3.02
N LYS A 10 -3.94 -3.51 2.74
CA LYS A 10 -3.46 -2.22 3.25
C LYS A 10 -3.38 -2.19 4.79
N LYS A 11 -2.40 -1.45 5.32
CA LYS A 11 -2.24 -1.14 6.75
C LYS A 11 -2.45 0.36 7.01
N PRO A 12 -2.70 0.77 8.26
CA PRO A 12 -2.84 2.18 8.61
C PRO A 12 -1.63 3.05 8.24
N GLY A 13 -0.41 2.51 8.33
CA GLY A 13 0.84 3.20 7.96
C GLY A 13 0.92 3.57 6.48
N ASP A 14 0.37 2.73 5.60
CA ASP A 14 0.41 2.93 4.15
C ASP A 14 -0.24 4.27 3.74
N TYR A 15 -1.25 4.76 4.46
CA TYR A 15 -1.85 6.06 4.18
C TYR A 15 -0.93 7.24 4.42
N VAL A 16 -0.06 7.15 5.44
CA VAL A 16 0.91 8.20 5.76
C VAL A 16 2.01 8.22 4.70
N GLU A 17 2.48 7.05 4.27
CA GLU A 17 3.47 6.93 3.20
C GLU A 17 2.94 7.51 1.89
N ILE A 18 1.73 7.16 1.48
CA ILE A 18 1.10 7.71 0.26
C ILE A 18 0.86 9.22 0.39
N ALA A 19 0.46 9.68 1.57
CA ALA A 19 0.27 11.10 1.84
C ALA A 19 1.58 11.89 1.61
N ASN A 20 2.69 11.38 2.14
CA ASN A 20 4.01 11.96 1.95
C ASN A 20 4.46 11.91 0.48
N LEU A 21 4.24 10.79 -0.22
CA LEU A 21 4.61 10.62 -1.62
C LEU A 21 3.86 11.55 -2.57
N LEU A 22 2.58 11.83 -2.28
CA LEU A 22 1.70 12.59 -3.17
C LEU A 22 1.46 14.04 -2.73
N GLY A 23 2.10 14.50 -1.64
CA GLY A 23 1.88 15.82 -1.07
C GLY A 23 0.42 16.04 -0.63
N LEU A 24 -0.20 15.01 -0.06
CA LEU A 24 -1.59 15.03 0.43
C LEU A 24 -1.61 14.86 1.95
N SER A 25 -2.76 15.15 2.57
CA SER A 25 -2.99 14.73 3.95
C SER A 25 -3.41 13.26 4.01
N ARG A 26 -3.10 12.58 5.12
CA ARG A 26 -3.55 11.20 5.39
C ARG A 26 -5.07 11.05 5.23
N ASP A 27 -5.83 12.03 5.69
CA ASP A 27 -7.29 11.98 5.63
C ASP A 27 -7.81 12.18 4.19
N ASN A 28 -7.15 12.99 3.38
CA ASN A 28 -7.45 13.09 1.95
C ASN A 28 -7.20 11.77 1.23
N VAL A 29 -6.06 11.10 1.49
CA VAL A 29 -5.76 9.76 0.94
C VAL A 29 -6.86 8.77 1.31
N ARG A 30 -7.23 8.71 2.60
CA ARG A 30 -8.32 7.85 3.10
C ARG A 30 -9.65 8.16 2.41
N MET A 31 -9.98 9.44 2.22
CA MET A 31 -11.23 9.87 1.61
C MET A 31 -11.28 9.55 0.11
N ILE A 32 -10.17 9.78 -0.60
CA ILE A 32 -10.03 9.46 -2.03
C ILE A 32 -10.23 7.96 -2.25
N LEU A 33 -9.57 7.10 -1.45
CA LEU A 33 -9.70 5.65 -1.57
C LEU A 33 -11.12 5.11 -1.28
N LYS A 34 -11.96 5.88 -0.59
CA LYS A 34 -13.39 5.55 -0.39
C LYS A 34 -14.28 5.97 -1.55
N ARG A 35 -13.77 6.77 -2.50
CA ARG A 35 -14.52 7.37 -3.60
C ARG A 35 -13.87 6.97 -4.94
N PRO A 36 -14.24 5.82 -5.53
CA PRO A 36 -13.68 5.36 -6.81
C PRO A 36 -13.81 6.37 -7.95
N THR A 37 -14.81 7.25 -7.90
CA THR A 37 -15.05 8.31 -8.88
C THR A 37 -14.23 9.57 -8.66
N ALA A 38 -13.43 9.66 -7.59
CA ALA A 38 -12.61 10.83 -7.32
C ALA A 38 -11.52 10.99 -8.38
N LYS A 39 -11.26 12.23 -8.82
CA LYS A 39 -10.26 12.56 -9.86
C LYS A 39 -8.88 11.95 -9.61
N ARG A 40 -8.46 11.87 -8.34
CA ARG A 40 -7.15 11.33 -7.93
C ARG A 40 -7.20 9.85 -7.50
N TYR A 41 -8.34 9.17 -7.60
CA TYR A 41 -8.49 7.78 -7.14
C TYR A 41 -7.43 6.87 -7.74
N ASN A 42 -7.30 6.85 -9.07
CA ASN A 42 -6.35 5.97 -9.76
C ASN A 42 -4.90 6.24 -9.33
N ILE A 43 -4.53 7.50 -9.12
CA ILE A 43 -3.18 7.88 -8.69
C ILE A 43 -2.91 7.36 -7.28
N VAL A 44 -3.83 7.62 -6.36
CA VAL A 44 -3.72 7.18 -4.96
C VAL A 44 -3.77 5.65 -4.86
N MET A 45 -4.60 5.00 -5.66
CA MET A 45 -4.74 3.55 -5.67
C MET A 45 -3.49 2.86 -6.25
N ASN A 46 -2.89 3.43 -7.29
CA ASN A 46 -1.62 2.94 -7.83
C ASN A 46 -0.46 3.13 -6.83
N ALA A 47 -0.42 4.25 -6.12
CA ALA A 47 0.57 4.45 -5.05
C ALA A 47 0.40 3.42 -3.93
N LEU A 48 -0.85 3.19 -3.48
CA LEU A 48 -1.15 2.15 -2.49
C LEU A 48 -0.75 0.76 -2.96
N ARG A 49 -1.00 0.43 -4.23
CA ARG A 49 -0.62 -0.86 -4.81
C ARG A 49 0.89 -1.09 -4.70
N LYS A 50 1.70 -0.10 -5.10
CA LYS A 50 3.17 -0.19 -5.03
C LYS A 50 3.68 -0.36 -3.60
N VAL A 51 3.13 0.40 -2.65
CA VAL A 51 3.48 0.28 -1.22
C VAL A 51 3.18 -1.13 -0.70
N VAL A 52 1.98 -1.64 -0.99
CA VAL A 52 1.59 -2.98 -0.56
C VAL A 52 2.45 -4.06 -1.23
N GLU A 53 2.73 -3.95 -2.52
CA GLU A 53 3.58 -4.89 -3.26
C GLU A 53 4.99 -4.95 -2.67
N LEU A 54 5.62 -3.80 -2.46
CA LEU A 54 6.96 -3.70 -1.89
C LEU A 54 7.03 -4.31 -0.49
N ARG A 55 6.03 -4.04 0.34
CA ARG A 55 6.00 -4.56 1.71
C ARG A 55 5.84 -6.09 1.73
N GLU A 56 5.00 -6.63 0.85
CA GLU A 56 4.81 -8.09 0.76
C GLU A 56 6.08 -8.77 0.24
N SER A 57 6.77 -8.20 -0.77
CA SER A 57 8.03 -8.75 -1.26
C SER A 57 9.13 -8.73 -0.20
N MET A 58 9.25 -7.64 0.58
CA MET A 58 10.21 -7.57 1.70
C MET A 58 9.89 -8.61 2.78
N LYS A 59 8.60 -8.85 3.06
CA LYS A 59 8.19 -9.87 4.02
C LYS A 59 8.54 -11.28 3.55
N GLU A 60 8.36 -11.56 2.26
CA GLU A 60 8.72 -12.85 1.65
C GLU A 60 10.24 -13.07 1.66
N GLN A 61 11.03 -12.06 1.32
CA GLN A 61 12.50 -12.10 1.40
C GLN A 61 12.97 -12.39 2.83
N LEU A 62 12.46 -11.64 3.81
CA LEU A 62 12.81 -11.84 5.21
C LEU A 62 12.44 -13.25 5.70
N LYS A 63 11.30 -13.79 5.28
CA LYS A 63 10.89 -15.16 5.63
C LYS A 63 11.86 -16.19 5.04
N ALA A 64 12.25 -16.03 3.77
CA ALA A 64 13.20 -16.92 3.12
C ALA A 64 14.59 -16.88 3.79
N GLU A 65 15.07 -15.70 4.16
CA GLU A 65 16.34 -15.53 4.89
C GLU A 65 16.31 -16.21 6.26
N MET A 66 15.20 -16.07 7.00
CA MET A 66 15.04 -16.72 8.30
C MET A 66 15.00 -18.26 8.19
N GLU A 67 14.36 -18.80 7.16
CA GLU A 67 14.31 -20.26 6.91
C GLU A 67 15.69 -20.84 6.55
N LEU A 68 16.55 -20.05 5.88
CA LEU A 68 17.93 -20.43 5.59
C LEU A 68 18.81 -20.43 6.85
N PHE A 69 18.59 -19.50 7.77
CA PHE A 69 19.37 -19.41 9.02
C PHE A 69 19.02 -20.49 10.05
N GLN A 70 17.83 -21.10 9.96
CA GLN A 70 17.38 -22.15 10.87
C GLN A 70 17.79 -23.58 10.43
N LYS A 71 18.44 -23.73 9.28
CA LYS A 71 18.97 -25.01 8.78
C LYS A 71 20.47 -25.11 9.03
#